data_AF-A0A6I2FZF3-F1
#
_entry.id   AF-A0A6I2FZF3-F1
#
_cell.length_a   1.000
_cell.length_b   1.000
_cell.length_c   1.000
_cell.angle_alpha   90.00
_cell.angle_beta   90.00
_cell.angle_gamma   90.00
#
_symmetry.space_group_name_H-M   'P 1'
#
loop_
_entity.id
_entity.type
_entity.pdbx_description
1 polymer ?
#
loop_
_entity_poly.entity_id
_entity_poly.type
_entity_poly.pdbx_seq_one_letter_code
_entity_poly.pdbx_strand_id
1 'polypeptide(L)'
;MNGYPDGICLDAEGAVWAAAMGRCLRIEEGDRVLAEVELDRAPFACMLGGDTLYIVAAERKGTEGMTPERRTGRVLTVHAPAPGAGRP
;
A
#
# COMPACT_ATOMS: atom_id res chain seq x y z
N MET A 1 -3.73 6.35 -15.31
CA MET A 1 -3.72 5.64 -14.01
C MET A 1 -5.13 5.67 -13.43
N ASN A 2 -5.89 4.59 -13.56
CA ASN A 2 -7.18 4.48 -12.86
C ASN A 2 -6.94 3.79 -11.52
N GLY A 3 -6.94 4.57 -10.45
CA GLY A 3 -6.84 4.12 -9.08
C GLY A 3 -7.18 5.28 -8.15
N TYR A 4 -8.04 5.05 -7.17
CA TYR A 4 -8.27 5.99 -6.08
C TYR A 4 -7.29 5.62 -4.98
N PRO A 5 -6.19 6.37 -4.79
CA PRO A 5 -5.24 6.08 -3.73
C PRO A 5 -5.90 6.33 -2.37
N ASP A 6 -5.59 5.46 -1.41
CA ASP A 6 -5.99 5.59 -0.01
C ASP A 6 -4.78 6.09 0.78
N GLY A 7 -4.17 5.27 1.64
CA GLY A 7 -2.96 5.63 2.36
C GLY A 7 -1.70 5.65 1.49
N ILE A 8 -0.81 6.60 1.79
CA ILE A 8 0.49 6.79 1.14
C ILE A 8 1.61 6.97 2.17
N CYS A 9 2.86 6.69 1.77
CA CYS A 9 4.05 7.09 2.53
C CYS A 9 5.21 7.43 1.58
N LEU A 10 6.23 8.13 2.06
CA LEU A 10 7.39 8.56 1.27
C LEU A 10 8.62 7.73 1.66
N ASP A 11 9.42 7.31 0.68
CA ASP A 11 10.72 6.69 0.91
C ASP A 11 11.88 7.72 0.84
N ALA A 12 13.06 7.33 1.33
CA ALA A 12 14.23 8.19 1.42
C ALA A 12 14.82 8.60 0.05
N GLU A 13 14.40 7.95 -1.05
CA GLU A 13 14.76 8.33 -2.42
C GLU A 13 13.77 9.35 -3.01
N GLY A 14 12.72 9.70 -2.26
CA GLY A 14 11.69 10.64 -2.69
C GLY A 14 10.55 10.00 -3.49
N ALA A 15 10.49 8.67 -3.56
CA ALA A 15 9.36 7.99 -4.20
C ALA A 15 8.20 7.80 -3.22
N VAL A 16 6.99 7.95 -3.74
CA VAL A 16 5.73 7.75 -3.02
C VAL A 16 5.30 6.30 -3.15
N TRP A 17 5.04 5.65 -2.02
CA TRP A 17 4.25 4.43 -1.96
C TRP A 17 2.78 4.78 -1.82
N ALA A 18 1.93 4.18 -2.66
CA ALA A 18 0.49 4.40 -2.65
C ALA A 18 -0.29 3.08 -2.67
N ALA A 19 -1.14 2.87 -1.66
CA ALA A 19 -2.13 1.81 -1.64
C ALA A 19 -3.30 2.17 -2.58
N ALA A 20 -3.53 1.37 -3.63
CA ALA A 20 -4.59 1.62 -4.60
C ALA A 20 -5.10 0.32 -5.24
N MET A 21 -6.41 0.06 -5.16
CA MET A 21 -7.13 -0.93 -5.99
C MET A 21 -6.40 -2.27 -6.22
N GLY A 22 -6.19 -3.04 -5.17
CA GLY A 22 -5.59 -4.38 -5.26
C GLY A 22 -4.07 -4.39 -5.44
N ARG A 23 -3.41 -3.22 -5.33
CA ARG A 23 -1.96 -3.11 -5.45
C ARG A 23 -1.40 -1.99 -4.58
N CYS A 24 -0.09 -2.04 -4.33
CA CYS A 24 0.67 -0.92 -3.78
C CYS A 24 1.74 -0.52 -4.78
N LEU A 25 1.75 0.74 -5.18
CA LEU A 25 2.65 1.27 -6.21
C LEU A 25 3.75 2.11 -5.56
N ARG A 26 4.98 1.97 -6.04
CA ARG A 26 6.09 2.91 -5.78
C ARG A 26 6.23 3.82 -6.98
N ILE A 27 6.10 5.12 -6.81
CA ILE A 27 6.01 6.12 -7.88
C ILE A 27 7.02 7.22 -7.60
N GLU A 28 7.90 7.54 -8.54
CA GLU A 28 8.74 8.73 -8.43
C GLU A 28 8.05 9.98 -9.01
N GLU A 29 8.68 11.13 -8.81
CA GLU A 29 8.26 12.38 -9.44
C GLU A 29 8.12 12.22 -10.96
N GLY A 30 7.06 12.80 -11.54
CA GLY A 30 6.76 12.64 -12.96
C GLY A 30 6.00 11.37 -13.31
N ASP A 31 5.30 10.77 -12.34
CA ASP A 31 4.35 9.66 -12.52
C ASP A 31 4.95 8.33 -13.00
N ARG A 32 6.28 8.16 -12.90
CA ARG A 32 6.93 6.91 -13.28
C ARG A 32 6.79 5.89 -12.15
N VAL A 33 6.12 4.77 -12.47
CA VAL A 33 6.02 3.61 -11.56
C VAL A 33 7.37 2.88 -11.53
N LEU A 34 7.95 2.80 -10.34
CA LEU A 34 9.21 2.11 -10.06
C LEU A 34 9.00 0.66 -9.64
N ALA A 35 7.91 0.39 -8.92
CA ALA A 35 7.55 -0.94 -8.46
C ALA A 35 6.04 -1.07 -8.26
N GLU A 36 5.55 -2.31 -8.35
CA GLU A 36 4.18 -2.68 -8.08
C GLU A 36 4.14 -3.95 -7.23
N VAL A 37 3.34 -3.91 -6.17
CA VAL A 37 3.06 -5.04 -5.30
C VAL A 37 1.61 -5.39 -5.50
N GLU A 38 1.34 -6.46 -6.26
CA GLU A 38 0.00 -6.99 -6.44
C GLU A 38 -0.49 -7.66 -5.14
N LEU A 39 -1.77 -7.49 -4.84
CA LEU A 39 -2.40 -8.00 -3.63
C LEU A 39 -3.68 -8.74 -4.00
N ASP A 40 -3.96 -9.81 -3.27
CA ASP A 40 -5.20 -10.59 -3.40
C ASP A 40 -6.42 -9.90 -2.75
N ARG A 41 -6.24 -8.69 -2.22
CA ARG A 41 -7.20 -7.97 -1.38
C ARG A 41 -7.01 -6.45 -1.48
N ALA A 42 -7.98 -5.68 -1.00
CA ALA A 42 -7.95 -4.22 -1.08
C ALA A 42 -6.99 -3.64 -0.02
N PRO A 43 -5.92 -2.92 -0.43
CA PRO A 43 -5.07 -2.20 0.51
C PRO A 43 -5.70 -0.87 0.90
N PHE A 44 -5.53 -0.49 2.16
CA PHE A 44 -6.03 0.77 2.70
C PHE A 44 -4.90 1.73 3.08
N ALA A 45 -3.77 1.22 3.57
CA ALA A 45 -2.61 2.03 3.86
C ALA A 45 -1.32 1.23 3.73
N CYS A 46 -0.22 1.95 3.54
CA CYS A 46 1.12 1.40 3.55
C CYS A 46 2.07 2.29 4.35
N MET A 47 3.05 1.69 5.02
CA MET A 47 4.08 2.42 5.77
C MET A 47 5.42 1.70 5.70
N LEU A 48 6.50 2.46 5.59
CA LEU A 48 7.87 1.94 5.61
C LEU A 48 8.42 1.88 7.04
N GLY A 49 9.09 0.78 7.37
CA GLY A 49 9.83 0.61 8.61
C GLY A 49 11.08 -0.24 8.37
N GLY A 50 12.27 0.36 8.51
CA GLY A 50 13.52 -0.29 8.11
C GLY A 50 13.55 -0.54 6.60
N ASP A 51 13.84 -1.77 6.20
CA ASP A 51 13.83 -2.28 4.83
C ASP A 51 12.48 -2.93 4.44
N THR A 52 11.42 -2.68 5.20
CA THR A 52 10.13 -3.35 5.04
C THR A 52 9.02 -2.34 4.76
N LEU A 53 8.21 -2.64 3.73
CA LEU A 53 6.92 -2.01 3.51
C LEU A 53 5.82 -2.86 4.15
N TYR A 54 5.09 -2.25 5.09
CA TYR A 54 3.90 -2.82 5.72
C TYR A 54 2.67 -2.33 4.99
N ILE A 55 1.73 -3.23 4.67
CA ILE A 55 0.48 -2.90 3.98
C ILE A 55 -0.68 -3.46 4.78
N VAL A 56 -1.62 -2.61 5.21
CA VAL A 56 -2.88 -3.06 5.81
C VAL A 56 -3.93 -3.22 4.73
N ALA A 57 -4.54 -4.42 4.67
CA ALA A 57 -5.44 -4.77 3.58
C ALA A 57 -6.50 -5.79 4.01
N ALA A 58 -7.66 -5.79 3.36
CA ALA A 58 -8.76 -6.72 3.64
C ALA A 58 -9.53 -7.11 2.37
N GLU A 59 -10.20 -8.25 2.40
CA GLU A 59 -11.10 -8.63 1.29
C GLU A 59 -12.24 -7.63 1.19
N ARG A 60 -12.48 -7.07 0.00
CA ARG A 60 -13.59 -6.14 -0.25
C ARG A 60 -14.56 -6.75 -1.26
N LYS A 61 -15.83 -6.90 -0.86
CA LYS A 61 -16.95 -7.32 -1.73
C LYS A 61 -18.08 -6.28 -1.68
N GLY A 62 -17.74 -5.02 -1.99
CA GLY A 62 -18.66 -3.90 -1.80
C GLY A 62 -18.97 -3.60 -0.31
N THR A 63 -19.89 -2.66 -0.07
CA THR A 63 -20.34 -2.29 1.30
C THR A 63 -21.14 -3.42 1.96
N GLU A 64 -21.89 -4.19 1.18
CA GLU A 64 -22.67 -5.34 1.66
C GLU A 64 -21.78 -6.44 2.28
N GLY A 65 -20.54 -6.56 1.79
CA GLY A 65 -19.57 -7.54 2.31
C GLY A 65 -18.84 -7.11 3.59
N MET A 66 -19.10 -5.91 4.12
CA MET A 66 -18.47 -5.36 5.32
C MET A 66 -19.28 -5.70 6.58
N THR A 67 -19.25 -6.98 6.98
CA THR A 67 -19.95 -7.44 8.19
C THR A 67 -18.98 -7.76 9.33
N PRO A 68 -19.38 -7.65 10.61
CA PRO A 68 -18.50 -7.91 11.77
C PRO A 68 -17.90 -9.32 11.81
N GLU A 69 -18.55 -10.28 11.18
CA GLU A 69 -18.14 -11.68 11.11
C GLU A 69 -16.97 -11.89 10.13
N ARG A 70 -16.85 -11.02 9.12
CA ARG A 70 -15.81 -11.10 8.08
C ARG A 70 -14.54 -10.35 8.49
N ARG A 71 -13.77 -10.95 9.41
CA ARG A 71 -12.46 -10.44 9.88
C ARG A 71 -11.31 -10.81 8.94
N THR A 72 -11.34 -10.25 7.74
CA THR A 72 -10.38 -10.57 6.65
C THR A 72 -9.16 -9.65 6.63
N GLY A 73 -9.08 -8.69 7.57
CA GLY A 73 -7.94 -7.78 7.71
C GLY A 73 -6.62 -8.51 7.94
N ARG A 74 -5.59 -8.06 7.24
CA ARG A 74 -4.21 -8.56 7.31
C ARG A 74 -3.23 -7.39 7.23
N VAL A 75 -2.09 -7.57 7.89
CA VAL A 75 -0.88 -6.80 7.62
C VAL A 75 0.00 -7.70 6.75
N LEU A 76 0.35 -7.21 5.57
CA LEU A 76 1.26 -7.84 4.62
C LEU A 76 2.59 -7.11 4.66
N THR A 77 3.67 -7.82 4.38
CA THR A 77 5.02 -7.25 4.38
C THR A 77 5.74 -7.61 3.10
N VAL A 78 6.43 -6.64 2.52
CA VAL A 78 7.32 -6.85 1.38
C VAL A 78 8.61 -6.07 1.60
N HIS A 79 9.71 -6.58 1.06
CA HIS A 79 10.98 -5.88 1.10
C HIS A 79 10.88 -4.57 0.31
N ALA A 80 11.30 -3.47 0.91
CA ALA A 80 11.34 -2.15 0.30
C ALA A 80 12.76 -1.86 -0.22
N PRO A 81 12.93 -1.39 -1.47
CA PRO A 81 14.22 -1.01 -2.01
C PRO A 81 14.85 0.22 -1.33
N ALA A 82 14.05 1.02 -0.63
CA ALA A 82 14.49 2.19 0.12
C ALA A 82 13.74 2.30 1.47
N PRO A 83 14.38 2.82 2.53
CA PRO A 83 13.75 3.01 3.83
C PRO A 83 12.77 4.18 3.81
N GLY A 84 11.97 4.33 4.87
CA GLY A 84 11.05 5.46 5.03
C GLY A 84 11.75 6.81 5.13
N ALA A 85 11.13 7.85 4.58
CA ALA A 85 11.58 9.22 4.78
C ALA A 85 11.20 9.71 6.18
N GLY A 86 12.19 10.22 6.92
CA GLY A 86 11.95 10.84 8.23
C GLY A 86 11.50 9.87 9.32
N ARG A 87 10.71 10.38 10.27
CA ARG A 87 10.04 9.58 11.31
C ARG A 87 8.55 9.45 10.96
N PRO A 88 7.89 8.33 11.30
CA PRO A 88 6.44 8.28 11.37
C PRO A 88 5.87 9.38 12.27
#